data_AF-A0A8J8WN49-F1
#
_entry.id   AF-A0A8J8WN49-F1
#
_cell.length_a   1.000
_cell.length_b   1.000
_cell.length_c   1.000
_cell.angle_alpha   90.00
_cell.angle_beta   90.00
_cell.angle_gamma   90.00
#
_symmetry.space_group_name_H-M   'P 1'
#
loop_
_entity.id
_entity.type
_entity.pdbx_description
1 polymer ?
#
loop_
_entity_poly.entity_id
_entity_poly.type
_entity_poly.pdbx_seq_one_letter_code
_entity_poly.pdbx_strand_id
1 'polypeptide(L)'
;MCDVVWLGVIWVVWLAVMCDVVWLGVIWVVWLAVMCDVVWLGVIWVVWLGVIWVVWLSVMCDVVWLGVIWLVWLAVMCDVVWLGVIWVFRGSCLTVSLYSQEDFKKQFRMQIAEGNQRAWETVENGLVNAAPHCPCCRNAPESIGHSLLQCPRFHSHRQLLRGHLIALNVTTFDLTTLLAAAAVHPSRRPAVLRLTCAFLSKTNQLSRL
;
A
#
# COMPACT_ATOMS: atom_id res chain seq x y z
N MET A 1 -15.20 -74.72 -95.29
CA MET A 1 -14.78 -75.15 -93.94
C MET A 1 -13.75 -74.20 -93.32
N CYS A 2 -12.82 -73.63 -94.07
CA CYS A 2 -11.82 -72.70 -93.51
C CYS A 2 -12.40 -71.38 -92.95
N ASP A 3 -13.42 -70.81 -93.60
CA ASP A 3 -13.96 -69.49 -93.19
C ASP A 3 -14.72 -69.54 -91.85
N VAL A 4 -15.45 -70.63 -91.59
CA VAL A 4 -16.16 -70.83 -90.32
C VAL A 4 -15.21 -71.06 -89.15
N VAL A 5 -14.05 -71.70 -89.37
CA VAL A 5 -13.01 -71.85 -88.33
C VAL A 5 -12.39 -70.50 -88.01
N TRP A 6 -12.08 -69.69 -89.03
CA TRP A 6 -11.50 -68.36 -88.84
C TRP A 6 -12.43 -67.41 -88.07
N LEU A 7 -13.73 -67.41 -88.42
CA LEU A 7 -14.76 -66.65 -87.68
C LEU A 7 -14.93 -67.15 -86.24
N GLY A 8 -14.86 -68.46 -86.01
CA GLY A 8 -14.93 -69.03 -84.67
C GLY A 8 -13.76 -68.59 -83.78
N VAL A 9 -12.54 -68.57 -84.31
CA VAL A 9 -11.35 -68.13 -83.56
C VAL A 9 -11.45 -66.63 -83.21
N ILE A 10 -11.86 -65.78 -84.15
CA ILE A 10 -12.09 -64.35 -83.86
C ILE A 10 -13.12 -64.17 -82.76
N TRP A 11 -14.22 -64.92 -82.82
CA TRP A 11 -15.29 -64.79 -81.83
C TRP A 11 -14.83 -65.19 -80.42
N VAL A 12 -14.04 -66.26 -80.29
CA VAL A 12 -13.45 -66.68 -79.00
C VAL A 12 -12.48 -65.63 -78.48
N VAL A 13 -11.61 -65.08 -79.33
CA VAL A 13 -10.68 -64.01 -78.95
C VAL A 13 -11.43 -62.76 -78.50
N TRP A 14 -12.47 -62.37 -79.24
CA TRP A 14 -13.31 -61.23 -78.88
C TRP A 14 -14.02 -61.43 -77.54
N LEU A 15 -14.57 -62.62 -77.28
CA LEU A 15 -15.25 -62.94 -76.03
C LEU A 15 -14.26 -62.96 -74.84
N ALA A 16 -13.04 -63.46 -75.04
CA ALA A 16 -11.98 -63.41 -74.03
C ALA A 16 -11.62 -61.96 -73.67
N VAL A 17 -11.43 -61.10 -74.68
CA VAL A 17 -11.15 -59.66 -74.46
C VAL A 17 -12.31 -58.99 -73.71
N MET A 18 -13.56 -59.29 -74.07
CA MET A 18 -14.73 -58.74 -73.37
C MET A 18 -14.79 -59.21 -71.91
N CYS A 19 -14.46 -60.47 -71.63
CA CYS A 19 -14.35 -60.99 -70.25
C CYS A 19 -13.27 -60.25 -69.45
N ASP A 20 -12.09 -60.02 -70.04
CA ASP A 20 -10.99 -59.29 -69.38
C ASP A 20 -11.39 -57.84 -69.06
N VAL A 21 -12.08 -57.16 -69.99
CA VAL A 21 -12.60 -55.79 -69.77
C VAL A 21 -13.62 -55.76 -68.63
N VAL A 22 -14.53 -56.73 -68.56
CA VAL A 22 -15.50 -56.83 -67.46
C VAL A 22 -14.78 -57.06 -66.13
N TRP A 23 -13.78 -57.95 -66.11
CA TRP A 23 -13.03 -58.25 -64.88
C TRP A 23 -12.23 -57.04 -64.37
N LEU A 24 -11.57 -56.31 -65.28
CA LEU A 24 -10.90 -55.04 -64.96
C LEU A 24 -11.90 -53.98 -64.48
N GLY A 25 -13.09 -53.93 -65.08
CA GLY A 25 -14.17 -53.04 -64.64
C GLY A 25 -14.61 -53.33 -63.20
N VAL A 26 -14.80 -54.60 -62.85
CA VAL A 26 -15.18 -55.01 -61.47
C VAL A 26 -14.08 -54.62 -60.48
N ILE A 27 -12.81 -54.90 -60.79
CA ILE A 27 -11.68 -54.52 -59.93
C ILE A 27 -11.65 -53.00 -59.71
N TRP A 28 -11.86 -52.23 -60.78
CA TRP A 28 -11.86 -50.78 -60.70
C TRP A 28 -12.99 -50.24 -59.80
N VAL A 29 -14.20 -50.80 -59.92
CA VAL A 29 -15.34 -50.44 -59.06
C VAL A 29 -15.06 -50.79 -57.59
N VAL A 30 -14.51 -51.97 -57.32
CA VAL A 30 -14.13 -52.38 -55.95
C VAL A 30 -13.07 -51.43 -55.39
N TRP A 31 -12.05 -51.10 -56.17
CA TRP A 31 -11.02 -50.17 -55.76
C TRP A 31 -11.58 -48.79 -55.43
N LEU A 32 -12.49 -48.27 -56.28
CA LEU A 32 -13.13 -46.97 -56.05
C LEU A 32 -14.03 -46.97 -54.81
N ALA A 33 -14.75 -48.05 -54.55
CA ALA A 33 -15.53 -48.22 -53.32
C ALA A 33 -14.62 -48.19 -52.08
N VAL A 34 -13.51 -48.93 -52.09
CA VAL A 34 -12.53 -48.93 -50.99
C VAL A 34 -11.94 -47.53 -50.79
N MET A 35 -11.58 -46.83 -51.85
CA MET A 35 -11.07 -45.46 -51.75
C MET A 35 -12.11 -44.50 -51.17
N CYS A 36 -13.40 -44.68 -51.52
CA CYS A 36 -14.50 -43.90 -50.94
C CYS A 36 -14.63 -44.15 -49.43
N ASP A 37 -14.57 -45.41 -49.00
CA ASP A 37 -14.62 -45.76 -47.57
C ASP A 37 -13.42 -45.19 -46.80
N VAL A 38 -12.22 -45.26 -47.38
CA VAL A 38 -11.00 -44.68 -46.78
C VAL A 38 -11.14 -43.17 -46.61
N VAL A 39 -11.67 -42.46 -47.61
CA VAL A 39 -11.92 -41.02 -47.52
C VAL A 39 -12.95 -40.73 -46.43
N TRP A 40 -14.04 -41.50 -46.35
CA TRP A 40 -15.08 -41.31 -45.36
C TRP A 40 -14.58 -41.55 -43.93
N LEU A 41 -13.79 -42.62 -43.72
CA LEU A 41 -13.11 -42.88 -42.46
C LEU A 41 -12.13 -41.75 -42.11
N GLY A 42 -11.41 -41.22 -43.09
CA GLY A 42 -10.54 -40.06 -42.91
C GLY A 42 -11.30 -38.83 -42.41
N VAL A 43 -12.46 -38.52 -43.00
CA VAL A 43 -13.32 -37.40 -42.55
C VAL A 43 -13.80 -37.62 -41.12
N ILE A 44 -14.27 -38.83 -40.78
CA ILE A 44 -14.70 -39.17 -39.42
C ILE A 44 -13.55 -38.99 -38.43
N TRP A 45 -12.37 -39.46 -38.79
CA TRP A 45 -11.20 -39.38 -37.92
C TRP A 45 -10.78 -37.93 -37.65
N VAL A 46 -10.77 -37.08 -38.69
CA VAL A 46 -10.49 -35.65 -38.55
C VAL A 46 -11.53 -34.95 -37.68
N VAL A 47 -12.82 -35.24 -37.88
CA VAL A 47 -13.90 -34.67 -37.06
C VAL A 47 -13.75 -35.12 -35.60
N TRP A 48 -13.48 -36.40 -35.37
CA TRP A 48 -13.33 -36.95 -34.03
C TRP A 48 -12.15 -36.33 -33.27
N LEU A 49 -10.98 -36.20 -33.92
CA LEU A 49 -9.83 -35.50 -33.35
C LEU A 49 -10.12 -34.02 -33.12
N GLY A 50 -10.81 -33.36 -34.04
CA GLY A 50 -11.23 -31.97 -33.90
C GLY A 50 -12.10 -31.76 -32.67
N VAL A 51 -13.09 -32.63 -32.45
CA VAL A 51 -13.97 -32.57 -31.27
C VAL A 51 -13.17 -32.76 -29.98
N ILE A 52 -12.28 -33.75 -29.93
CA ILE A 52 -11.42 -33.98 -28.76
C ILE A 52 -10.57 -32.76 -28.47
N TRP A 53 -9.99 -32.16 -29.51
CA TRP A 53 -9.13 -30.99 -29.35
C TRP A 53 -9.90 -29.78 -28.85
N VAL A 54 -11.11 -29.54 -29.36
CA VAL A 54 -12.00 -28.46 -28.88
C VAL A 54 -12.40 -28.67 -27.42
N VAL A 55 -12.78 -29.88 -27.04
CA VAL A 55 -13.11 -30.20 -25.64
C VAL A 55 -11.90 -29.98 -24.74
N TRP A 56 -10.72 -30.45 -25.15
CA TRP A 56 -9.49 -30.25 -24.38
C TRP A 56 -9.17 -28.76 -24.22
N LEU A 57 -9.29 -27.97 -25.28
CA LEU A 57 -9.05 -26.52 -25.23
C LEU A 57 -10.05 -25.83 -24.30
N SER A 58 -11.33 -26.19 -24.36
CA SER A 58 -12.37 -25.67 -23.46
C SER A 58 -12.01 -25.95 -22.00
N VAL A 59 -11.64 -27.19 -21.67
CA VAL A 59 -11.24 -27.57 -20.31
C VAL A 59 -10.01 -26.77 -19.86
N MET A 60 -9.01 -26.59 -20.73
CA MET A 60 -7.83 -25.78 -20.41
C MET A 60 -8.20 -24.31 -20.19
N CYS A 61 -9.11 -23.75 -20.97
CA CYS A 61 -9.64 -22.40 -20.75
C CYS A 61 -10.34 -22.28 -19.38
N ASP A 62 -11.17 -23.26 -19.01
CA ASP A 62 -11.86 -23.27 -17.71
C ASP A 62 -10.87 -23.33 -16.54
N VAL A 63 -9.83 -24.17 -16.66
CA VAL A 63 -8.76 -24.27 -15.64
C VAL A 63 -8.01 -22.94 -15.50
N VAL A 64 -7.66 -22.28 -16.61
CA VAL A 64 -7.02 -20.97 -16.58
C VAL A 64 -7.93 -19.93 -15.90
N TRP A 65 -9.22 -19.93 -16.24
CA TRP A 65 -10.18 -18.98 -15.67
C TRP A 65 -10.35 -19.18 -14.16
N LEU A 66 -10.47 -20.42 -13.70
CA LEU A 66 -10.49 -20.77 -12.28
C LEU A 66 -9.19 -20.36 -11.58
N GLY A 67 -8.04 -20.52 -12.24
CA GLY A 67 -6.76 -20.05 -11.73
C GLY A 67 -6.72 -18.54 -11.52
N VAL A 68 -7.24 -17.75 -12.46
CA VAL A 68 -7.35 -16.28 -12.34
C VAL A 68 -8.26 -15.90 -11.18
N ILE A 69 -9.43 -16.53 -11.05
CA ILE A 69 -10.35 -16.29 -9.93
C ILE A 69 -9.67 -16.59 -8.60
N TRP A 70 -8.94 -17.70 -8.52
CA TRP A 70 -8.22 -18.09 -7.32
C TRP A 70 -7.13 -17.08 -6.95
N LEU A 71 -6.37 -16.58 -7.94
CA LEU A 71 -5.37 -15.54 -7.72
C LEU A 71 -5.98 -14.21 -7.25
N VAL A 72 -7.11 -13.80 -7.83
CA VAL A 72 -7.84 -12.61 -7.38
C VAL A 72 -8.32 -12.79 -5.95
N TRP A 73 -8.89 -13.95 -5.62
CA TRP A 73 -9.30 -14.26 -4.26
C TRP A 73 -8.12 -14.22 -3.29
N LEU A 74 -6.98 -14.82 -3.66
CA LEU A 74 -5.76 -14.78 -2.85
C LEU A 74 -5.29 -13.33 -2.64
N ALA A 75 -5.29 -12.50 -3.68
CA ALA A 75 -4.92 -11.09 -3.58
C ALA A 75 -5.85 -10.32 -2.63
N VAL A 76 -7.17 -10.52 -2.75
CA VAL A 76 -8.15 -9.93 -1.82
C VAL A 76 -7.89 -10.39 -0.39
N MET A 77 -7.60 -11.67 -0.18
CA MET A 77 -7.28 -12.20 1.15
C MET A 77 -5.97 -11.61 1.68
N CYS A 78 -4.96 -11.43 0.84
CA CYS A 78 -3.72 -10.71 1.20
C CYS A 78 -4.00 -9.27 1.61
N ASP A 79 -4.84 -8.54 0.87
CA ASP A 79 -5.22 -7.16 1.20
C ASP A 79 -5.99 -7.09 2.52
N VAL A 80 -6.92 -8.02 2.77
CA VAL A 80 -7.67 -8.09 4.04
C VAL A 80 -6.73 -8.35 5.23
N VAL A 81 -5.76 -9.26 5.08
CA VAL A 81 -4.75 -9.51 6.11
C VAL A 81 -3.91 -8.26 6.37
N TRP A 82 -3.47 -7.58 5.31
CA TRP A 82 -2.65 -6.38 5.43
C TRP A 82 -3.41 -5.22 6.07
N LEU A 83 -4.67 -5.02 5.70
CA LEU A 83 -5.58 -4.06 6.34
C LEU A 83 -5.82 -4.40 7.81
N GLY A 84 -5.93 -5.69 8.15
CA GLY A 84 -6.00 -6.17 9.52
C GLY A 84 -4.76 -5.78 10.33
N VAL A 85 -3.56 -5.99 9.79
CA VAL A 85 -2.29 -5.59 10.42
C VAL A 85 -2.25 -4.07 10.63
N ILE A 86 -2.62 -3.27 9.63
CA ILE A 86 -2.67 -1.81 9.76
C ILE A 86 -3.68 -1.39 10.84
N TRP A 87 -4.84 -2.02 10.89
CA TRP A 87 -5.85 -1.73 11.91
C TRP A 87 -5.36 -2.07 13.31
N VAL A 88 -4.67 -3.20 13.48
CA VAL A 88 -4.07 -3.60 14.77
C VAL A 88 -2.97 -2.63 15.17
N PHE A 89 -2.07 -2.25 14.25
CA PHE A 89 -1.04 -1.25 14.51
C PHE A 89 -1.63 0.11 14.86
N ARG A 90 -2.64 0.56 14.12
CA ARG A 90 -3.30 1.85 14.37
C ARG A 90 -4.08 1.83 15.67
N GLY A 91 -4.79 0.75 15.97
CA GLY A 91 -5.48 0.54 17.24
C GLY A 91 -4.53 0.52 18.42
N SER A 92 -3.40 -0.18 18.30
CA SER A 92 -2.36 -0.27 19.34
C SER A 92 -1.67 1.08 19.57
N CYS A 93 -1.41 1.82 18.50
CA CYS A 93 -0.82 3.17 18.60
C CYS A 93 -1.82 4.17 19.21
N LEU A 94 -3.12 4.05 18.90
CA LEU A 94 -4.19 4.83 19.52
C LEU A 94 -4.36 4.50 21.00
N THR A 95 -4.33 3.24 21.41
CA THR A 95 -4.42 2.86 22.83
C THR A 95 -3.18 3.30 23.61
N VAL A 96 -1.97 3.15 23.06
CA VAL A 96 -0.75 3.66 23.69
C VAL A 96 -0.74 5.19 23.74
N SER A 97 -1.21 5.87 22.69
CA SER A 97 -1.28 7.34 22.67
C SER A 97 -2.31 7.87 23.67
N LEU A 98 -3.49 7.24 23.77
CA LEU A 98 -4.51 7.59 24.76
C LEU A 98 -4.03 7.30 26.19
N TYR A 99 -3.40 6.15 26.41
CA TYR A 99 -2.81 5.80 27.71
C TYR A 99 -1.74 6.81 28.12
N SER A 100 -0.83 7.17 27.22
CA SER A 100 0.20 8.18 27.46
C SER A 100 -0.38 9.58 27.68
N GLN A 101 -1.47 9.95 26.99
CA GLN A 101 -2.15 11.23 27.19
C GLN A 101 -2.85 11.32 28.55
N GLU A 102 -3.52 10.24 28.97
CA GLU A 102 -4.18 10.11 30.27
C GLU A 102 -3.17 10.24 31.41
N ASP A 103 -2.04 9.51 31.34
CA ASP A 103 -1.00 9.56 32.36
C ASP A 103 -0.31 10.93 32.40
N PHE A 104 -0.01 11.51 31.24
CA PHE A 104 0.54 12.86 31.16
C PHE A 104 -0.43 13.89 31.73
N LYS A 105 -1.73 13.78 31.44
CA LYS A 105 -2.77 14.67 31.98
C LYS A 105 -2.94 14.51 33.50
N LYS A 106 -2.73 13.31 34.05
CA LYS A 106 -2.71 13.07 35.49
C LYS A 106 -1.47 13.67 36.14
N GLN A 107 -0.27 13.43 35.59
CA GLN A 107 0.97 14.04 36.06
C GLN A 107 0.91 15.58 35.99
N PHE A 108 0.36 16.14 34.91
CA PHE A 108 0.23 17.58 34.75
C PHE A 108 -0.76 18.18 35.75
N ARG A 109 -1.85 17.47 36.10
CA ARG A 109 -2.77 17.92 37.16
C ARG A 109 -2.15 17.86 38.55
N MET A 110 -1.34 16.85 38.85
CA MET A 110 -0.59 16.79 40.10
C MET A 110 0.46 17.91 40.17
N GLN A 111 1.20 18.15 39.08
CA GLN A 111 2.17 19.25 39.03
C GLN A 111 1.52 20.64 39.03
N ILE A 112 0.32 20.82 38.48
CA ILE A 112 -0.42 22.08 38.65
C ILE A 112 -0.91 22.22 40.08
N ALA A 113 -1.39 21.18 40.75
CA ALA A 113 -1.82 21.28 42.14
C ALA A 113 -0.64 21.63 43.07
N GLU A 114 0.47 20.93 42.90
CA GLU A 114 1.71 21.14 43.67
C GLU A 114 2.42 22.43 43.28
N GLY A 115 2.46 22.77 41.99
CA GLY A 115 3.01 24.01 41.45
C GLY A 115 2.17 25.23 41.80
N ASN A 116 0.85 25.12 41.90
CA ASN A 116 0.01 26.22 42.39
C ASN A 116 0.28 26.44 43.89
N GLN A 117 0.37 25.39 44.71
CA GLN A 117 0.77 25.52 46.12
C GLN A 117 2.17 26.14 46.28
N ARG A 118 3.17 25.64 45.55
CA ARG A 118 4.53 26.20 45.58
C ARG A 118 4.63 27.58 44.96
N ALA A 119 3.80 27.92 43.96
CA ALA A 119 3.76 29.24 43.34
C ALA A 119 3.13 30.27 44.28
N TRP A 120 2.09 29.93 45.03
CA TRP A 120 1.57 30.79 46.09
C TRP A 120 2.61 31.00 47.19
N GLU A 121 3.33 29.95 47.60
CA GLU A 121 4.44 30.05 48.58
C GLU A 121 5.67 30.81 48.05
N THR A 122 6.00 30.73 46.75
CA THR A 122 7.14 31.46 46.16
C THR A 122 6.80 32.87 45.71
N VAL A 123 5.54 33.21 45.46
CA VAL A 123 5.10 34.60 45.29
C VAL A 123 5.13 35.32 46.64
N GLU A 124 4.74 34.64 47.73
CA GLU A 124 4.82 35.18 49.08
C GLU A 124 6.29 35.30 49.56
N ASN A 125 7.16 34.34 49.24
CA ASN A 125 8.58 34.38 49.61
C ASN A 125 9.50 35.12 48.61
N GLY A 126 9.08 35.30 47.37
CA GLY A 126 9.87 35.93 46.28
C GLY A 126 9.74 37.44 46.22
N LEU A 127 8.75 38.04 46.90
CA LEU A 127 8.67 39.48 47.08
C LEU A 127 9.63 40.02 48.16
N VAL A 128 10.30 39.15 48.91
CA VAL A 128 11.20 39.55 50.02
C VAL A 128 12.69 39.41 49.70
N ASN A 129 13.10 38.75 48.62
CA ASN A 129 14.53 38.61 48.29
C ASN A 129 14.89 39.08 46.88
N ALA A 130 15.45 40.28 46.82
CA ALA A 130 15.94 40.91 45.61
C ALA A 130 17.29 40.33 45.13
N ALA A 131 17.26 39.82 43.89
CA ALA A 131 18.32 39.74 42.88
C ALA A 131 19.46 38.71 43.02
N PRO A 132 19.86 38.15 41.86
CA PRO A 132 21.10 38.59 41.25
C PRO A 132 20.80 39.33 39.95
N HIS A 133 21.52 40.43 39.74
CA HIS A 133 21.47 41.20 38.49
C HIS A 133 22.05 40.37 37.35
N CYS A 134 21.49 40.54 36.15
CA CYS A 134 22.03 39.89 34.97
C CYS A 134 23.45 40.43 34.72
N PRO A 135 24.49 39.58 34.67
CA PRO A 135 25.86 40.03 34.46
C PRO A 135 26.08 40.73 33.10
N CYS A 136 25.15 40.55 32.14
CA CYS A 136 25.18 41.21 30.84
C CYS A 136 24.32 42.48 30.76
N CYS A 137 23.40 42.71 31.70
CA CYS A 137 22.45 43.83 31.69
C CYS A 137 22.42 44.42 33.09
N ARG A 138 23.43 45.25 33.38
CA ARG A 138 23.85 45.71 34.71
C ARG A 138 22.75 46.25 35.64
N ASN A 139 21.58 46.64 35.12
CA ASN A 139 20.49 47.29 35.87
C ASN A 139 19.11 46.62 35.70
N ALA A 140 19.04 45.40 35.16
CA ALA A 140 17.76 44.70 35.00
C ALA A 140 17.66 43.48 35.95
N PRO A 141 16.54 43.31 36.68
CA PRO A 141 16.32 42.10 37.46
C PRO A 141 16.27 40.88 36.54
N GLU A 142 16.93 39.77 36.93
CA GLU A 142 16.86 38.48 36.22
C GLU A 142 15.47 37.86 36.34
N SER A 143 14.50 38.40 35.59
CA SER A 143 13.22 37.76 35.36
C SER A 143 13.30 36.86 34.13
N ILE A 144 12.50 35.78 34.11
CA ILE A 144 12.37 34.88 32.96
C ILE A 144 11.99 35.68 31.70
N GLY A 145 11.15 36.71 31.86
CA GLY A 145 10.80 37.66 30.80
C GLY A 145 12.01 38.43 30.25
N HIS A 146 12.92 38.88 31.11
CA HIS A 146 14.14 39.57 30.66
C HIS A 146 15.05 38.63 29.85
N SER A 147 15.27 37.40 30.32
CA SER A 147 16.06 36.39 29.59
C SER A 147 15.45 36.04 28.22
N LEU A 148 14.13 35.88 28.17
CA LEU A 148 13.40 35.49 26.96
C LEU A 148 13.21 36.62 25.95
N LEU A 149 13.04 37.87 26.39
CA LEU A 149 12.61 38.97 25.50
C LEU A 149 13.68 40.04 25.28
N GLN A 150 14.60 40.25 26.23
CA GLN A 150 15.43 41.46 26.26
C GLN A 150 16.93 41.21 26.41
N CYS A 151 17.35 40.08 26.99
CA CYS A 151 18.76 39.82 27.26
C CYS A 151 19.57 39.64 25.95
N PRO A 152 20.64 40.42 25.72
CA PRO A 152 21.50 40.31 24.53
C PRO A 152 22.26 38.98 24.45
N ARG A 153 22.57 38.37 25.60
CA ARG A 153 23.33 37.11 25.70
C ARG A 153 22.68 35.96 24.91
N PHE A 154 21.35 35.94 24.84
CA PHE A 154 20.59 34.87 24.20
C PHE A 154 19.99 35.27 22.85
N HIS A 155 20.49 36.35 22.24
CA HIS A 155 19.94 36.88 20.99
C HIS A 155 19.92 35.82 19.87
N SER A 156 21.01 35.07 19.68
CA SER A 156 21.09 34.03 18.64
C SER A 156 20.05 32.92 18.81
N HIS A 157 19.89 32.43 20.04
CA HIS A 157 18.91 31.39 20.36
C HIS A 157 17.48 31.92 20.24
N ARG A 158 17.25 33.20 20.60
CA ARG A 158 15.93 33.85 20.49
C ARG A 158 15.52 33.98 19.03
N GLN A 159 16.42 34.37 18.14
CA GLN A 159 16.14 34.47 16.71
C GLN A 159 15.77 33.09 16.13
N LEU A 160 16.45 32.03 16.56
CA LEU A 160 16.13 30.66 16.16
C LEU A 160 14.74 30.23 16.66
N LEU A 161 14.43 30.47 17.93
CA LEU A 161 13.11 30.20 18.49
C LEU A 161 12.02 30.99 17.75
N ARG A 162 12.28 32.27 17.48
CA ARG A 162 11.35 33.14 16.75
C ARG A 162 11.12 32.64 15.32
N GLY A 163 12.16 32.19 14.61
CA GLY A 163 12.03 31.57 13.29
C GLY A 163 11.14 30.33 13.31
N HIS A 164 11.33 29.45 14.30
CA HIS A 164 10.48 28.26 14.46
C HIS A 164 9.03 28.61 14.81
N LEU A 165 8.80 29.66 15.61
CA LEU A 165 7.45 30.10 15.98
C LEU A 165 6.72 30.79 14.81
N ILE A 166 7.42 31.57 14.01
CA ILE A 166 6.87 32.16 12.78
C ILE A 166 6.49 31.05 11.78
N ALA A 167 7.31 30.01 11.64
CA ALA A 167 6.97 28.84 10.83
C ALA A 167 5.69 28.12 11.31
N LEU A 168 5.36 28.22 12.60
CA LEU A 168 4.12 27.70 13.19
C LEU A 168 2.94 28.69 13.11
N ASN A 169 3.12 29.83 12.43
CA ASN A 169 2.17 30.93 12.30
C ASN A 169 1.86 31.64 13.62
N VAL A 170 2.83 31.70 14.54
CA VAL A 170 2.72 32.46 15.79
C VAL A 170 3.42 33.80 15.60
N THR A 171 2.64 34.87 15.53
CA THR A 171 3.13 36.23 15.25
C THR A 171 3.40 37.04 16.51
N THR A 172 2.85 36.65 17.66
CA THR A 172 3.04 37.34 18.95
C THR A 172 4.08 36.60 19.80
N PHE A 173 5.04 37.35 20.33
CA PHE A 173 6.16 36.83 21.12
C PHE A 173 6.09 37.39 22.54
N ASP A 174 4.98 37.14 23.22
CA ASP A 174 4.75 37.55 24.60
C ASP A 174 4.99 36.39 25.56
N LEU A 175 5.38 36.72 26.80
CA LEU A 175 5.64 35.73 27.85
C LEU A 175 4.45 34.78 28.04
N THR A 176 3.23 35.33 28.09
CA THR A 176 1.98 34.58 28.24
C THR A 176 1.71 33.65 27.04
N THR A 177 2.04 34.12 25.83
CA THR A 177 1.88 33.31 24.61
C THR A 177 2.89 32.17 24.54
N LEU A 178 4.10 32.38 25.05
CA LEU A 178 5.16 31.35 25.08
C LEU A 178 4.91 30.29 26.15
N LEU A 179 4.49 30.69 27.36
CA LEU A 179 4.28 29.77 28.49
C LEU A 179 2.92 29.06 28.43
N ALA A 180 1.85 29.77 28.09
CA ALA A 180 0.50 29.20 28.10
C ALA A 180 0.00 28.77 26.71
N ALA A 181 0.75 29.05 25.63
CA ALA A 181 0.31 28.87 24.25
C ALA A 181 -1.11 29.45 24.01
N ALA A 182 -1.44 30.51 24.75
CA ALA A 182 -2.82 30.95 24.96
C ALA A 182 -3.50 31.41 23.66
N ALA A 183 -2.73 32.03 22.76
CA ALA A 183 -3.19 32.51 21.46
C ALA A 183 -2.99 31.51 20.30
N VAL A 184 -2.49 30.30 20.58
CA VAL A 184 -2.13 29.32 19.54
C VAL A 184 -3.24 28.28 19.38
N HIS A 185 -3.54 27.92 18.12
CA HIS A 185 -4.52 26.89 17.77
C HIS A 185 -4.23 25.57 18.51
N PRO A 186 -5.24 24.85 19.05
CA PRO A 186 -5.05 23.67 19.89
C PRO A 186 -4.14 22.59 19.31
N SER A 187 -4.17 22.39 17.99
CA SER A 187 -3.33 21.42 17.28
C SER A 187 -1.83 21.78 17.25
N ARG A 188 -1.47 23.04 17.49
CA ARG A 188 -0.08 23.55 17.42
C ARG A 188 0.51 23.89 18.80
N ARG A 189 -0.33 23.96 19.85
CA ARG A 189 0.10 24.16 21.24
C ARG A 189 1.23 23.21 21.69
N PRO A 190 1.18 21.88 21.45
CA PRO A 190 2.25 21.00 21.91
C PRO A 190 3.59 21.27 21.21
N ALA A 191 3.58 21.69 19.94
CA ALA A 191 4.80 22.05 19.22
C ALA A 191 5.44 23.32 19.78
N VAL A 192 4.62 24.35 20.07
CA VAL A 192 5.07 25.61 20.69
C VAL A 192 5.63 25.38 22.09
N LEU A 193 4.96 24.57 22.91
CA LEU A 193 5.45 24.24 24.26
C LEU A 193 6.75 23.44 24.22
N ARG A 194 6.90 22.48 23.30
CA ARG A 194 8.14 21.71 23.12
C ARG A 194 9.32 22.59 22.71
N LEU A 195 9.11 23.51 21.76
CA LEU A 195 10.14 24.44 21.32
C LEU A 195 10.56 25.42 22.44
N THR A 196 9.59 25.93 23.18
CA THR A 196 9.84 26.83 24.33
C THR A 196 10.57 26.09 25.45
N CYS A 197 10.17 24.85 25.76
CA CYS A 197 10.84 24.00 26.75
C CYS A 197 12.27 23.63 26.33
N ALA A 198 12.50 23.28 25.06
CA ALA A 198 13.83 23.00 24.54
C ALA A 198 14.76 24.24 24.63
N PHE A 199 14.21 25.43 24.40
CA PHE A 199 14.94 26.68 24.59
C PHE A 199 15.29 26.93 26.07
N LEU A 200 14.34 26.72 26.99
CA LEU A 200 14.55 26.89 28.43
C LEU A 200 15.53 25.87 29.01
N SER A 201 15.50 24.64 28.51
CA SER A 201 16.47 23.59 28.83
C SER A 201 17.88 23.99 28.38
N LYS A 202 18.06 24.45 27.14
CA LYS A 202 19.37 24.91 26.63
C LYS A 202 19.93 26.13 27.36
N THR A 203 19.07 26.98 27.91
CA THR A 203 19.48 28.18 28.65
C THR A 203 19.68 27.94 30.14
N ASN A 204 19.54 26.69 30.61
CA ASN A 204 19.54 26.31 32.04
C ASN A 204 18.56 27.14 32.88
N GLN A 205 17.51 27.68 32.25
CA GLN A 205 16.47 28.45 32.95
C GLN A 205 15.33 27.56 33.46
N LEU A 206 15.33 26.28 33.06
CA LEU A 206 14.33 25.30 33.51
C LEU A 206 14.36 25.05 35.03
N SER A 207 15.52 25.20 35.68
CA SER A 207 15.66 25.01 37.13
C SER A 207 15.14 26.17 37.97
N ARG A 208 14.66 27.25 37.33
CA ARG A 208 14.12 28.45 37.98
C ARG A 208 12.59 28.60 37.82
N LEU A 209 11.94 27.62 37.19
CA LEU A 209 10.49 27.46 37.08
C LEU A 209 10.03 26.37 38.06
#